data_AF-A0A1M5VB22-F1
#
_entry.id   AF-A0A1M5VB22-F1
#
_cell.length_a   1.000
_cell.length_b   1.000
_cell.length_c   1.000
_cell.angle_alpha   90.00
_cell.angle_beta   90.00
_cell.angle_gamma   90.00
#
_symmetry.space_group_name_H-M   'P 1'
#
loop_
_entity.id
_entity.type
_entity.pdbx_description
1 polymer ?
#
loop_
_entity_poly.entity_id
_entity_poly.type
_entity_poly.pdbx_seq_one_letter_code
_entity_poly.pdbx_strand_id
1 'polypeptide(L)' 'MAKFRCRTCGKEGTFVYDPERCTCPICHSIDVQFAIGIEELPDDDPLIEAMKRRAEQDGEKNDD' A
#
# COMPACT_ATOMS: atom_id res chain seq x y z
N MET A 1 7.18 6.19 -6.95
CA MET A 1 6.12 7.07 -6.43
C MET A 1 4.82 6.28 -6.46
N ALA A 2 4.08 6.25 -5.35
CA ALA A 2 2.81 5.55 -5.28
C ALA A 2 1.76 6.22 -6.17
N LYS A 3 0.83 5.44 -6.74
CA LYS A 3 -0.36 6.01 -7.39
C LYS A 3 -1.47 6.10 -6.36
N PHE A 4 -2.25 7.17 -6.38
CA PHE A 4 -3.45 7.29 -5.56
C PHE A 4 -4.70 7.40 -6.42
N ARG A 5 -5.80 6.88 -5.91
CA ARG A 5 -7.13 7.04 -6.47
C ARG A 5 -8.13 7.36 -5.36
N CYS A 6 -8.71 8.55 -5.38
CA CYS A 6 -9.75 8.91 -4.42
C CYS A 6 -11.11 8.49 -4.95
N ARG A 7 -11.90 7.76 -4.14
CA ARG A 7 -13.27 7.40 -4.52
C ARG A 7 -14.27 8.53 -4.28
N THR A 8 -13.96 9.46 -3.38
CA THR A 8 -14.84 10.59 -3.07
C THR A 8 -14.86 11.63 -4.19
N CYS A 9 -13.68 12.09 -4.64
CA CYS A 9 -13.59 13.08 -5.72
C CYS A 9 -13.33 12.46 -7.10
N GLY A 10 -13.05 11.16 -7.17
CA GLY A 10 -12.75 10.45 -8.42
C GLY A 10 -11.39 10.78 -9.05
N LYS A 11 -10.57 11.62 -8.40
CA LYS A 11 -9.25 11.99 -8.94
C LYS A 11 -8.20 10.92 -8.66
N GLU A 12 -7.32 10.77 -9.64
CA GLU A 12 -6.16 9.90 -9.59
C GLU A 12 -4.88 10.68 -9.91
N GLY A 13 -3.75 10.20 -9.41
CA GLY A 13 -2.44 10.81 -9.64
C GLY A 13 -1.32 10.05 -8.96
N THR A 14 -0.13 10.65 -8.95
CA THR A 14 1.02 10.16 -8.17
C THR A 14 1.12 10.89 -6.84
N PHE A 15 1.45 10.15 -5.79
CA PHE A 15 1.59 10.62 -4.42
C PHE A 15 2.87 10.03 -3.83
N VAL A 16 3.60 10.84 -3.06
CA VAL A 16 4.72 10.35 -2.26
C VAL A 16 4.12 9.76 -1.00
N TYR A 17 4.34 8.47 -0.76
CA TYR A 17 3.80 7.80 0.42
C TYR A 17 4.29 8.52 1.69
N ASP A 18 3.34 8.94 2.50
CA ASP A 18 3.56 9.64 3.76
C ASP A 18 2.68 8.96 4.82
N PRO A 19 3.28 8.24 5.78
CA PRO A 19 2.52 7.43 6.74
C PRO A 19 1.64 8.28 7.67
N GLU A 20 2.00 9.55 7.88
CA GLU A 20 1.24 10.47 8.71
C GLU A 20 0.05 11.08 7.94
N ARG A 21 0.08 11.03 6.60
CA ARG A 21 -0.88 11.74 5.76
C ARG A 21 -1.52 10.85 4.68
N CYS A 22 -2.27 9.86 5.14
CA CYS A 22 -3.07 8.95 4.31
C CYS A 22 -4.43 9.53 3.86
N THR A 23 -4.46 10.76 3.34
CA THR A 23 -5.71 11.40 2.83
C THR A 23 -5.54 11.92 1.40
N CYS A 24 -6.64 12.06 0.68
CA CYS A 24 -6.59 12.63 -0.67
C CYS A 24 -6.08 14.08 -0.63
N PRO A 25 -5.05 14.46 -1.40
CA PRO A 25 -4.51 15.82 -1.38
C PRO A 25 -5.45 16.87 -2.01
N ILE A 26 -6.53 16.43 -2.66
CA ILE A 26 -7.48 17.31 -3.37
C ILE A 26 -8.68 17.65 -2.49
N CYS A 27 -9.31 16.63 -1.90
CA CYS A 27 -10.53 16.79 -1.12
C CYS A 27 -10.37 16.41 0.36
N HIS A 28 -9.16 16.01 0.78
CA HIS A 28 -8.83 15.57 2.14
C HIS A 28 -9.65 14.38 2.67
N SER A 29 -10.32 13.64 1.79
CA SER A 29 -11.06 12.46 2.17
C SER A 29 -10.14 11.28 2.49
N ILE A 30 -10.52 10.50 3.50
CA ILE A 30 -9.86 9.24 3.88
C ILE A 30 -10.16 8.10 2.89
N ASP A 31 -11.20 8.22 2.07
CA ASP A 31 -11.57 7.23 1.05
C ASP A 31 -10.68 7.36 -0.19
N VAL A 32 -9.39 7.08 0.02
CA VAL A 32 -8.33 7.10 -0.98
C VAL A 32 -7.62 5.76 -0.98
N GLN A 33 -7.44 5.21 -2.18
CA GLN A 33 -6.73 3.96 -2.39
C GLN A 33 -5.33 4.28 -2.93
N PHE A 34 -4.30 3.88 -2.18
CA PHE A 34 -2.91 4.02 -2.59
C PHE A 34 -2.44 2.68 -3.17
N ALA A 35 -2.00 2.71 -4.43
CA ALA A 35 -1.28 1.61 -5.06
C ALA A 35 0.21 1.87 -4.87
N ILE A 36 0.76 1.30 -3.80
CA ILE A 36 2.19 1.36 -3.47
C ILE A 36 2.81 0.05 -3.96
N GLY A 37 3.86 0.15 -4.79
CA GLY A 37 4.65 -1.01 -5.18
C GLY A 37 5.49 -1.47 -3.99
N ILE A 38 5.56 -2.78 -3.76
CA ILE A 38 6.33 -3.42 -2.68
C ILE A 38 7.83 -3.06 -2.73
N GLU A 39 8.35 -2.68 -3.90
CA GLU A 39 9.73 -2.20 -4.10
C GLU A 39 10.01 -0.79 -3.55
N GLU A 40 8.98 -0.03 -3.15
CA GLU A 40 9.13 1.35 -2.64
C GLU A 40 8.85 1.49 -1.13
N LEU A 41 8.56 0.40 -0.43
CA LEU A 41 8.53 0.40 1.02
C LEU A 41 9.94 0.14 1.58
N PRO A 42 10.41 0.91 2.57
CA PRO A 42 11.67 0.60 3.24
C PRO A 42 11.57 -0.78 3.89
N ASP A 43 12.60 -1.62 3.81
CA ASP A 43 12.58 -3.02 4.27
C ASP A 43 12.16 -3.23 5.75
N ASP A 44 12.15 -2.14 6.55
CA ASP A 44 11.79 -2.10 7.97
C ASP A 44 10.29 -1.78 8.22
N ASP A 45 9.49 -1.60 7.17
CA ASP A 45 8.08 -1.23 7.33
C ASP A 45 7.26 -2.43 7.85
N PRO A 46 6.48 -2.29 8.95
CA PRO A 46 5.70 -3.38 9.54
C PRO A 46 4.66 -3.98 8.57
N LEU A 47 4.32 -3.26 7.50
CA LEU A 47 3.46 -3.74 6.43
C LEU A 47 4.17 -4.80 5.55
N ILE A 48 5.48 -4.67 5.31
CA ILE A 48 6.26 -5.70 4.59
C ILE A 48 6.33 -6.97 5.44
N GLU A 49 6.60 -6.87 6.75
CA GLU A 49 6.60 -8.03 7.63
C GLU A 49 5.25 -8.77 7.59
N ALA A 50 4.14 -8.03 7.62
CA ALA A 50 2.80 -8.61 7.53
C ALA A 50 2.54 -9.30 6.18
N MET A 51 3.00 -8.72 5.07
CA MET A 51 2.89 -9.33 3.73
C MET A 51 3.79 -10.55 3.58
N LYS A 52 5.03 -10.49 4.08
CA LYS A 52 6.01 -11.58 4.02
C LYS A 52 5.56 -12.79 4.83
N ARG A 53 5.07 -12.58 6.06
CA ARG A 53 4.45 -13.65 6.87
C ARG A 53 3.28 -14.32 6.18
N ARG A 54 2.50 -13.57 5.40
CA ARG A 54 1.36 -14.12 4.65
C ARG A 54 1.81 -14.89 3.41
N ALA A 55 2.92 -14.50 2.78
CA ALA A 55 3.53 -15.23 1.66
C ALA A 55 4.23 -16.52 2.13
N GLU A 56 4.85 -16.52 3.31
CA GLU A 56 5.50 -17.70 3.89
C GLU A 56 4.49 -18.78 4.34
N GLN A 57 3.23 -18.41 4.64
CA GLN A 57 2.17 -19.36 5.01
C GLN A 57 1.59 -20.16 3.83
N ASP A 58 1.81 -19.75 2.57
CA ASP A 58 1.29 -20.46 1.39
C ASP A 58 2.31 -21.48 0.82
N GLY A 59 3.48 -21.63 1.45
CA GLY A 59 4.59 -22.47 0.97
C GLY A 59 4.66 -23.89 1.52
N GLU A 60 3.77 -24.31 2.42
CA GLU A 60 3.81 -25.66 3.02
C GLU A 60 2.71 -26.56 2.45
N LYS A 61 2.91 -27.08 1.22
CA LYS A 61 2.29 -28.36 0.81
C LYS A 61 3.19 -29.19 -0.11
N ASN A 62 3.57 -30.34 0.44
CA ASN A 62 4.01 -31.60 -0.16
C ASN A 62 5.42 -31.69 -0.77
N ASP A 63 6.33 -32.24 0.03
CA ASP A 63 7.32 -33.22 -0.43
C ASP A 63 6.76 -34.61 -0.01
N ASP A 64 6.48 -35.49 -0.98
CA ASP A 64 6.19 -36.93 -0.82
C ASP A 64 7.36 -37.72 -1.42
#